data_AF-K1TGU9-F1
#
_entry.id   AF-K1TGU9-F1
#
_cell.length_a   1.000
_cell.length_b   1.000
_cell.length_c   1.000
_cell.angle_alpha   90.00
_cell.angle_beta   90.00
_cell.angle_gamma   90.00
#
_symmetry.space_group_name_H-M   'P 1'
#
loop_
_entity.id
_entity.type
_entity.pdbx_description
1 polymer ?
#
loop_
_entity_poly.entity_id
_entity_poly.type
_entity_poly.pdbx_seq_one_letter_code
_entity_poly.pdbx_strand_id
1 'polypeptide(L)'
;IKIEKDLFQTTSYDVKLADGIELEFNSKGEWLEIDCKNKSVPSTFIPQAISKYMKANYNGHKTVKIERNRKGYELTLENGLEVDFDQFGGFLKLSD
;
A
#
# COMPACT_ATOMS: atom_id res chain seq x y z
N ILE A 1 -17.27 14.08 -12.84
CA ILE A 1 -16.98 12.70 -12.40
C ILE A 1 -16.39 11.99 -13.61
N LYS A 2 -15.12 11.60 -13.55
CA LYS A 2 -14.47 10.83 -14.62
C LYS A 2 -14.70 9.36 -14.28
N ILE A 3 -15.37 8.63 -15.18
CA ILE A 3 -15.57 7.19 -15.04
C ILE A 3 -14.85 6.55 -16.22
N GLU A 4 -13.70 5.92 -15.96
CA GLU A 4 -13.03 5.08 -16.94
C GLU A 4 -13.64 3.68 -16.86
N LYS A 5 -14.18 3.22 -17.99
CA LYS A 5 -14.80 1.91 -18.16
C LYS A 5 -13.71 0.92 -18.57
N ASP A 6 -13.06 0.32 -17.58
CA ASP A 6 -12.34 -0.93 -17.80
C ASP A 6 -13.26 -2.12 -17.56
N LEU A 7 -13.22 -3.08 -18.48
CA LEU A 7 -14.26 -4.06 -18.80
C LEU A 7 -14.51 -5.17 -17.73
N PHE A 8 -14.05 -4.99 -16.49
CA PHE A 8 -14.31 -5.85 -15.34
C PHE A 8 -14.42 -4.99 -14.07
N GLN A 9 -15.40 -4.07 -14.02
CA GLN A 9 -15.56 -3.13 -12.90
C GLN A 9 -15.92 -3.87 -11.59
N THR A 10 -14.93 -4.41 -10.88
CA THR A 10 -15.01 -4.46 -9.43
C THR A 10 -15.06 -3.03 -8.95
N THR A 11 -16.22 -2.60 -8.45
CA THR A 11 -16.37 -1.31 -7.77
C THR A 11 -15.26 -1.15 -6.74
N SER A 12 -14.47 -0.10 -6.85
CA SER A 12 -13.62 0.39 -5.77
C SER A 12 -14.21 1.66 -5.17
N TYR A 13 -13.83 1.93 -3.92
CA TYR A 13 -14.24 3.10 -3.18
C TYR A 13 -12.99 3.85 -2.72
N ASP A 14 -12.82 5.07 -3.21
CA ASP A 14 -11.76 5.97 -2.76
C ASP A 14 -12.30 6.88 -1.67
N VAL A 15 -11.65 6.84 -0.51
CA VAL A 15 -12.01 7.63 0.67
C VAL A 15 -10.87 8.57 1.00
N LYS A 16 -11.17 9.88 1.00
CA LYS A 16 -10.24 10.91 1.46
C LYS A 16 -10.66 11.41 2.84
N LEU A 17 -9.80 11.23 3.83
CA LEU A 17 -10.02 11.70 5.19
C LEU A 17 -9.72 13.20 5.30
N ALA A 18 -10.27 13.82 6.35
CA ALA A 18 -10.11 15.26 6.60
C ALA A 18 -8.64 15.69 6.78
N ASP A 19 -7.77 14.77 7.22
CA ASP A 19 -6.33 15.01 7.38
C ASP A 19 -5.50 14.67 6.14
N GLY A 20 -6.15 14.36 5.01
CA GLY A 20 -5.52 14.13 3.71
C GLY A 20 -5.09 12.70 3.44
N ILE A 21 -5.28 11.78 4.39
CA ILE A 21 -5.08 10.33 4.17
C ILE A 21 -6.07 9.84 3.12
N GLU A 22 -5.58 9.02 2.20
CA GLU A 22 -6.36 8.41 1.13
C GLU A 22 -6.38 6.88 1.32
N LEU A 23 -7.56 6.29 1.20
CA LEU A 23 -7.80 4.86 1.38
C LEU A 23 -8.60 4.36 0.19
N GLU A 24 -8.16 3.27 -0.42
CA GLU A 24 -8.95 2.57 -1.44
C GLU A 24 -9.48 1.25 -0.87
N PHE A 25 -10.74 0.95 -1.14
CA PHE A 25 -11.38 -0.30 -0.77
C PHE A 25 -11.99 -0.99 -1.98
N ASN A 26 -11.98 -2.32 -2.00
CA ASN A 26 -12.74 -3.08 -2.97
C ASN A 26 -14.25 -3.07 -2.65
N SER A 27 -15.06 -3.68 -3.51
CA SER A 27 -16.52 -3.72 -3.39
C SER A 27 -17.04 -4.41 -2.11
N LYS A 28 -16.18 -5.16 -1.40
CA LYS A 28 -16.47 -5.83 -0.12
C LYS A 28 -16.04 -5.01 1.10
N GLY A 29 -15.43 -3.84 0.90
CA GLY A 29 -14.88 -3.02 1.97
C GLY A 29 -13.52 -3.49 2.49
N GLU A 30 -12.83 -4.36 1.75
CA GLU A 30 -11.45 -4.74 2.07
C GLU A 30 -10.49 -3.73 1.46
N TRP A 31 -9.53 -3.23 2.24
CA TRP A 31 -8.58 -2.22 1.75
C TRP A 31 -7.70 -2.77 0.61
N LEU A 32 -7.42 -1.91 -0.36
CA LEU A 32 -6.50 -2.09 -1.48
C LEU A 32 -5.28 -1.19 -1.32
N GLU A 33 -5.49 0.06 -0.93
CA GLU A 33 -4.45 1.06 -0.71
C GLU A 33 -4.68 1.81 0.62
N ILE A 34 -3.57 2.12 1.29
CA ILE A 34 -3.53 3.04 2.44
C ILE A 34 -2.39 4.03 2.19
N ASP A 35 -2.71 5.24 1.76
CA ASP A 35 -1.76 6.34 1.56
C ASP A 35 -1.86 7.35 2.72
N CYS A 36 -0.86 7.30 3.60
CA CYS A 36 -0.74 8.17 4.76
C CYS A 36 0.00 9.50 4.47
N LYS A 37 0.30 9.77 3.19
CA LYS A 37 1.04 10.94 2.67
C LYS A 37 2.42 11.09 3.32
N ASN A 38 2.51 11.81 4.43
CA ASN A 38 3.76 12.09 5.14
C ASN A 38 3.83 11.39 6.51
N LYS A 39 2.79 10.66 6.90
CA LYS A 39 2.71 9.90 8.15
C LYS A 39 3.03 8.42 7.88
N SER A 40 3.48 7.72 8.91
CA SER A 40 3.70 6.28 8.80
C SER A 40 2.38 5.51 8.70
N VAL A 41 2.32 4.53 7.81
CA VAL A 41 1.28 3.51 7.81
C VAL A 41 1.29 2.78 9.16
N PRO A 42 0.13 2.61 9.83
CA PRO A 42 0.06 1.83 11.06
C PRO A 42 0.54 0.39 10.85
N SER A 43 1.43 -0.10 11.73
CA SER A 43 2.08 -1.40 11.55
C SER A 43 1.12 -2.59 11.50
N THR A 44 -0.12 -2.44 11.99
CA THR A 44 -1.16 -3.47 11.91
C THR A 44 -1.56 -3.83 10.47
N PHE A 45 -1.30 -2.95 9.50
CA PHE A 45 -1.60 -3.20 8.08
C PHE A 45 -0.44 -3.83 7.32
N ILE A 46 0.76 -3.89 7.93
CA ILE A 46 1.96 -4.44 7.30
C ILE A 46 2.17 -5.88 7.78
N PRO A 47 2.17 -6.89 6.87
CA PRO A 47 2.44 -8.27 7.24
C PRO A 47 3.78 -8.44 7.99
N GLN A 48 3.83 -9.36 8.95
CA GLN A 48 5.00 -9.55 9.82
C GLN A 48 6.29 -9.85 9.03
N ALA A 49 6.21 -10.65 7.96
CA ALA A 49 7.35 -10.97 7.10
C ALA A 49 7.94 -9.71 6.45
N ILE A 50 7.07 -8.86 5.91
CA ILE A 50 7.44 -7.57 5.30
C ILE A 50 8.00 -6.63 6.37
N SER A 51 7.32 -6.48 7.51
CA SER A 51 7.80 -5.64 8.62
C SER A 51 9.22 -6.03 9.08
N LYS A 52 9.52 -7.33 9.16
CA LYS A 52 10.85 -7.83 9.48
C LYS A 52 11.87 -7.45 8.40
N TYR A 53 11.52 -7.59 7.12
CA TYR A 53 12.38 -7.21 6.01
C TYR A 53 12.65 -5.70 6.00
N MET A 54 11.63 -4.87 6.17
CA MET A 54 11.76 -3.42 6.21
C MET A 54 12.64 -2.97 7.37
N LYS A 55 12.47 -3.56 8.55
CA LYS A 55 13.32 -3.25 9.71
C LYS A 55 14.79 -3.65 9.50
N ALA A 56 15.05 -4.72 8.75
CA ALA A 56 16.42 -5.19 8.50
C ALA A 56 17.14 -4.38 7.42
N ASN A 57 16.44 -3.93 6.38
CA ASN A 57 17.04 -3.33 5.19
C ASN A 57 16.83 -1.81 5.07
N TYR A 58 15.74 -1.29 5.66
CA TYR A 58 15.32 0.11 5.57
C TYR A 58 15.08 0.71 6.96
N ASN A 59 15.90 0.31 7.94
CA ASN A 59 15.77 0.81 9.30
C ASN A 59 15.86 2.35 9.32
N GLY A 60 14.93 2.99 10.02
CA GLY A 60 14.85 4.45 10.12
C GLY A 60 14.03 5.13 9.02
N HIS A 61 13.67 4.42 7.93
CA HIS A 61 12.74 4.93 6.92
C HIS A 61 11.28 4.65 7.31
N LYS A 62 10.40 5.62 7.07
CA LYS A 62 8.95 5.43 7.23
C LYS A 62 8.35 4.88 5.95
N THR A 63 7.52 3.84 6.09
CA THR A 63 6.55 3.45 5.06
C THR A 63 5.37 4.41 5.13
N VAL A 64 5.10 5.13 4.04
CA VAL A 64 4.04 6.14 3.95
C VAL A 64 2.83 5.67 3.15
N LYS A 65 3.02 4.72 2.25
CA LYS A 65 1.95 4.06 1.49
C LYS A 65 2.14 2.55 1.53
N ILE A 66 1.03 1.82 1.60
CA ILE A 66 0.99 0.38 1.32
C ILE A 66 -0.17 0.08 0.37
N GLU A 67 0.13 -0.69 -0.66
CA GLU A 67 -0.84 -1.24 -1.59
C GLU A 67 -0.81 -2.76 -1.54
N ARG A 68 -1.94 -3.39 -1.83
CA ARG A 68 -2.02 -4.84 -2.01
C ARG A 68 -2.97 -5.22 -3.13
N ASN A 69 -2.58 -6.26 -3.84
CA ASN A 69 -3.43 -6.90 -4.82
C ASN A 69 -3.18 -8.42 -4.80
N ARG A 70 -3.73 -9.15 -5.78
CA ARG A 70 -3.59 -10.62 -5.86
C ARG A 70 -2.14 -11.09 -6.06
N LYS A 71 -1.23 -10.22 -6.50
CA LYS A 71 0.18 -10.55 -6.76
C LYS A 71 1.06 -10.35 -5.52
N GLY A 72 0.65 -9.48 -4.60
CA GLY A 72 1.41 -9.22 -3.39
C GLY A 72 1.19 -7.81 -2.84
N TYR A 73 2.26 -7.23 -2.33
CA TYR A 73 2.27 -5.95 -1.61
C TYR A 73 3.32 -5.02 -2.22
N GLU A 74 3.01 -3.74 -2.24
CA GLU A 74 3.94 -2.67 -2.59
C GLU A 74 3.98 -1.68 -1.42
N LEU A 75 5.18 -1.35 -0.95
CA LEU A 75 5.39 -0.39 0.11
C LEU A 75 6.17 0.81 -0.45
N THR A 76 5.62 2.02 -0.32
CA THR A 76 6.34 3.25 -0.65
C THR A 76 6.90 3.87 0.63
N LEU A 77 8.19 4.18 0.59
CA LEU A 77 8.90 4.87 1.65
C LEU A 77 8.78 6.40 1.52
N GLU A 78 9.03 7.12 2.61
CA GLU A 78 8.94 8.59 2.65
C GLU A 78 9.86 9.32 1.66
N ASN A 79 10.88 8.63 1.12
CA ASN A 79 11.77 9.15 0.08
C ASN A 79 11.31 8.80 -1.35
N GLY A 80 10.13 8.21 -1.52
CA GLY A 80 9.58 7.79 -2.81
C GLY A 80 9.94 6.37 -3.23
N LEU A 81 10.92 5.72 -2.59
CA LEU A 81 11.32 4.36 -2.97
C LEU A 81 10.19 3.36 -2.76
N GLU A 82 9.89 2.58 -3.79
CA GLU A 82 8.93 1.48 -3.73
C GLU A 82 9.64 0.14 -3.53
N VAL A 83 9.06 -0.69 -2.67
CA VAL A 83 9.57 -2.02 -2.33
C VAL A 83 8.47 -3.05 -2.55
N ASP A 84 8.67 -3.92 -3.53
CA ASP A 84 7.71 -4.92 -3.95
C ASP A 84 7.93 -6.25 -3.24
N PHE A 85 6.82 -6.87 -2.85
CA PHE A 85 6.78 -8.18 -2.22
C PHE A 85 5.73 -9.07 -2.89
N ASP A 86 6.00 -10.37 -2.92
CA ASP A 86 4.99 -11.37 -3.26
C ASP A 86 3.90 -11.49 -2.18
N GLN A 87 2.86 -12.27 -2.47
CA GLN A 87 1.75 -12.52 -1.55
C GLN A 87 2.13 -13.14 -0.19
N PHE A 88 3.33 -13.73 -0.07
CA PHE A 88 3.86 -14.32 1.15
C PHE A 88 4.82 -13.37 1.90
N GLY A 89 5.08 -12.17 1.36
CA GLY A 89 6.01 -11.20 1.91
C GLY A 89 7.48 -11.44 1.55
N GLY A 90 7.74 -12.24 0.51
CA GLY A 90 9.06 -12.39 -0.09
C GLY A 90 9.40 -11.18 -0.96
N PHE A 91 10.57 -10.58 -0.74
CA PHE A 91 11.04 -9.44 -1.54
C PHE A 91 11.17 -9.82 -3.02
N LEU A 92 10.70 -8.94 -3.90
CA LEU A 92 10.80 -9.09 -5.35
C LEU A 92 11.80 -8.12 -5.96
N LYS A 93 11.56 -6.83 -5.82
CA LYS A 93 12.35 -5.78 -6.47
C LYS A 93 12.13 -4.42 -5.82
N LEU A 94 12.90 -3.45 -6.28
CA LEU A 94 12.66 -2.02 -6.05
C LEU A 94 12.14 -1.38 -7.33
N SER A 95 11.23 -0.41 -7.18
CA SER A 95 10.73 0.46 -8.25
C SER A 95 10.82 1.94 -7.86
N ASP A 96 10.65 2.79 -8.87
CA ASP A 96 10.59 4.26 -8.81
C ASP A 96 9.48 4.72 -9.77
#